data_AF-C0FU57-F1
#
_entry.id   AF-C0FU57-F1
#
_cell.length_a   1.000
_cell.length_b   1.000
_cell.length_c   1.000
_cell.angle_alpha   90.00
_cell.angle_beta   90.00
_cell.angle_gamma   90.00
#
_symmetry.space_group_name_H-M   'P 1'
#
loop_
_entity.id
_entity.type
_entity.pdbx_description
1 polymer ?
#
loop_
_entity_poly.entity_id
_entity_poly.type
_entity_poly.pdbx_seq_one_letter_code
_entity_poly.pdbx_strand_id
1 'polypeptide(L)'
;MKHRNLEILREHYINVPDFIVVDGKEELDLSFSKEELFAVRSSFEVEDNDENSFAGQFDTFLNINRRDVSFYIDKVKESYKKLNITNTASKVIVQEMIQSDYSGVIFTANPTGILNEMVIVAGEGLGCNIVEDKNFHNNLLLQCG
;
A
#
# COMPACT_ATOMS: atom_id res chain seq x y z
N MET A 1 -1.53 -3.89 3.40
CA MET A 1 -0.09 -4.14 3.11
C MET A 1 0.66 -4.24 4.42
N LYS A 2 1.67 -5.10 4.58
CA LYS A 2 2.50 -5.14 5.80
C LYS A 2 3.75 -4.29 5.58
N HIS A 3 4.07 -3.34 6.47
CA HIS A 3 5.29 -2.52 6.34
C HIS A 3 6.57 -3.38 6.32
N ARG A 4 6.60 -4.52 7.03
CA ARG A 4 7.72 -5.47 6.98
C ARG A 4 8.06 -5.93 5.56
N ASN A 5 7.06 -6.04 4.67
CA ASN A 5 7.33 -6.39 3.28
C ASN A 5 8.12 -5.30 2.56
N LEU A 6 7.88 -4.02 2.87
CA LEU A 6 8.66 -2.91 2.28
C LEU A 6 10.12 -2.94 2.76
N GLU A 7 10.36 -3.32 4.00
CA GLU A 7 11.71 -3.49 4.54
C GLU A 7 12.44 -4.65 3.85
N ILE A 8 11.78 -5.80 3.68
CA ILE A 8 12.33 -6.96 2.96
C ILE A 8 12.70 -6.57 1.51
N LEU A 9 11.83 -5.83 0.82
CA LEU A 9 12.12 -5.36 -0.54
C LEU A 9 13.40 -4.50 -0.58
N ARG A 10 13.59 -3.60 0.40
CA ARG A 10 14.82 -2.80 0.52
C ARG A 10 16.07 -3.64 0.80
N GLU A 11 15.96 -4.61 1.70
CA GLU A 11 17.04 -5.57 2.02
C GLU A 11 17.47 -6.35 0.76
N HIS A 12 16.56 -6.56 -0.18
CA HIS A 12 16.79 -7.19 -1.48
C HIS A 12 17.07 -6.22 -2.64
N TYR A 13 17.48 -4.98 -2.34
CA TYR A 13 17.89 -3.95 -3.32
C TYR A 13 16.79 -3.50 -4.29
N ILE A 14 15.51 -3.75 -3.96
CA ILE A 14 14.39 -3.19 -4.70
C ILE A 14 14.23 -1.74 -4.27
N ASN A 15 14.10 -0.84 -5.25
CA ASN A 15 13.89 0.57 -4.98
C ASN A 15 12.51 0.79 -4.36
N VAL A 16 12.47 1.14 -3.08
CA VAL A 16 11.26 1.42 -2.32
C VAL A 16 11.33 2.87 -1.84
N PRO A 17 10.36 3.74 -2.20
CA PRO A 17 10.33 5.13 -1.74
C PRO A 17 10.40 5.24 -0.23
N ASP A 18 10.99 6.33 0.26
CA ASP A 18 11.17 6.53 1.69
C ASP A 18 9.84 6.54 2.44
N PHE A 19 9.84 5.90 3.60
CA PHE A 19 8.65 5.73 4.39
C PHE A 19 8.98 5.64 5.88
N ILE A 20 7.98 5.96 6.69
CA ILE A 20 7.96 5.74 8.13
C ILE A 20 6.71 4.96 8.52
N VAL A 21 6.73 4.37 9.71
CA VAL A 21 5.58 3.69 10.30
C VAL A 21 5.18 4.43 11.56
N VAL A 22 3.93 4.89 11.59
CA VAL A 22 3.34 5.60 12.72
C VAL A 22 2.44 4.64 13.50
N ASP A 23 2.75 4.40 14.76
CA ASP A 23 2.00 3.52 15.67
C ASP A 23 1.19 4.27 16.75
N GLY A 24 1.23 5.60 16.72
CA GLY A 24 0.48 6.48 17.63
C GLY A 24 1.13 6.76 18.98
N LYS A 25 2.37 6.30 19.22
CA LYS A 25 3.13 6.63 20.44
C LYS A 25 4.04 7.84 20.27
N GLU A 26 4.43 8.13 19.04
CA GLU A 26 5.40 9.18 18.70
C GLU A 26 4.75 10.31 17.89
N GLU A 27 5.33 11.51 18.01
CA GLU A 27 4.95 12.66 17.19
C GLU A 27 5.35 12.41 15.73
N LEU A 28 4.53 12.88 14.79
CA LEU A 28 4.81 12.72 13.36
C LEU A 28 6.04 13.53 12.96
N ASP A 29 7.13 12.86 12.59
CA ASP A 29 8.31 13.48 12.00
C ASP A 29 8.47 13.11 10.52
N LEU A 30 8.33 14.12 9.65
CA LEU A 30 8.52 14.00 8.20
C LEU A 30 9.89 14.53 7.74
N SER A 31 10.86 14.66 8.64
CA SER A 31 12.24 15.11 8.34
C SER A 31 13.02 14.13 7.46
N PHE A 32 12.57 12.86 7.40
CA PHE A 32 13.19 11.82 6.57
C PHE A 32 13.14 12.12 5.07
N SER A 33 12.19 12.94 4.63
CA SER A 33 11.95 13.24 3.21
C SER A 33 11.96 14.75 2.97
N LYS A 34 12.26 15.17 1.74
CA LYS A 34 12.08 16.54 1.25
C LYS A 34 10.85 16.69 0.34
N GLU A 35 10.12 15.61 0.10
CA GLU A 35 8.96 15.59 -0.78
C GLU A 35 7.76 16.30 -0.14
N GLU A 36 6.87 16.83 -0.99
CA GLU A 36 5.67 17.53 -0.56
C GLU A 36 4.41 16.65 -0.61
N LEU A 37 4.46 15.53 -1.33
CA LEU A 37 3.34 14.62 -1.50
C LEU A 37 3.65 13.24 -0.92
N PHE A 38 2.69 12.71 -0.17
CA PHE A 38 2.80 11.42 0.50
C PHE A 38 1.59 10.52 0.20
N ALA A 39 1.82 9.22 0.30
CA ALA A 39 0.79 8.21 0.42
C ALA A 39 0.66 7.78 1.89
N VAL A 40 -0.57 7.82 2.41
CA VAL A 40 -0.89 7.39 3.78
C VAL A 40 -1.68 6.09 3.70
N ARG A 41 -1.11 5.00 4.18
CA ARG A 41 -1.63 3.63 3.99
C ARG A 41 -1.77 2.90 5.31
N SER A 42 -2.83 2.12 5.44
CA SER A 42 -2.98 1.15 6.51
C SER A 42 -1.90 0.05 6.46
N SER A 43 -1.33 -0.27 7.62
CA SER A 43 -0.50 -1.44 7.84
C SER A 43 -1.08 -2.31 8.95
N PHE A 44 -1.70 -3.43 8.56
CA PHE A 44 -2.27 -4.38 9.52
C PHE A 44 -1.36 -5.61 9.64
N GLU A 45 -0.96 -5.95 10.86
CA GLU A 45 -0.02 -7.05 11.15
C GLU A 45 -0.69 -8.38 11.48
N VAL A 46 -1.91 -8.35 12.05
CA VAL A 46 -2.59 -9.59 12.49
C VAL A 46 -2.89 -10.44 11.26
N GLU A 47 -2.41 -11.68 11.32
CA GLU A 47 -2.47 -12.67 10.25
C GLU A 47 -3.88 -12.89 9.71
N ASP A 48 -3.91 -13.24 8.43
CA ASP A 48 -4.98 -14.03 7.83
C ASP A 48 -5.14 -15.31 8.69
N ASN A 49 -6.03 -15.31 9.67
CA ASN A 49 -6.62 -16.57 10.09
C ASN A 49 -7.45 -17.08 8.91
N ASP A 50 -7.52 -18.41 8.73
CA ASP A 50 -8.16 -19.13 7.60
C ASP A 50 -9.58 -18.65 7.20
N GLU A 51 -10.22 -17.80 8.00
CA GLU A 51 -11.57 -17.30 7.76
C GLU A 51 -11.69 -15.81 7.36
N ASN A 52 -10.65 -14.97 7.46
CA ASN A 52 -10.79 -13.53 7.19
C ASN A 52 -9.59 -12.89 6.48
N SER A 53 -9.74 -12.57 5.19
CA SER A 53 -8.85 -11.66 4.48
C SER A 53 -9.32 -10.21 4.65
N PHE A 54 -8.50 -9.36 5.27
CA PHE A 54 -8.78 -7.92 5.42
C PHE A 54 -8.23 -7.07 4.26
N ALA A 55 -7.83 -7.71 3.16
CA ALA A 55 -7.37 -7.03 1.96
C ALA A 55 -8.45 -6.07 1.43
N GLY A 56 -8.09 -4.81 1.18
CA GLY A 56 -9.01 -3.79 0.65
C GLY A 56 -10.02 -3.22 1.64
N GLN A 57 -9.99 -3.61 2.93
CA GLN A 57 -10.96 -3.10 3.91
C GLN A 57 -10.55 -1.80 4.61
N PHE A 58 -9.29 -1.40 4.46
CA PHE A 58 -8.74 -0.25 5.15
C PHE A 58 -8.44 0.90 4.19
N ASP A 59 -8.65 2.12 4.67
CA ASP A 59 -8.45 3.31 3.85
C ASP A 59 -6.99 3.47 3.43
N THR A 60 -6.81 3.96 2.20
CA THR A 60 -5.53 4.41 1.63
C THR A 60 -5.76 5.76 0.97
N PHE A 61 -4.87 6.70 1.23
CA PHE A 61 -4.95 8.05 0.69
C PHE A 61 -3.66 8.37 -0.08
N LEU A 62 -3.81 8.84 -1.32
CA LEU A 62 -2.72 9.19 -2.22
C LEU A 62 -2.67 10.71 -2.44
N ASN A 63 -1.52 11.24 -2.85
CA ASN A 63 -1.32 12.67 -3.16
C ASN A 63 -1.65 13.59 -1.97
N ILE A 64 -1.28 13.20 -0.75
CA ILE A 64 -1.51 14.00 0.44
C ILE A 64 -0.39 15.01 0.63
N ASN A 65 -0.73 16.29 0.71
CA ASN A 65 0.26 17.34 1.02
C ASN A 65 0.87 17.09 2.40
N ARG A 66 2.17 17.36 2.53
CA ARG A 66 2.96 17.25 3.77
C ARG A 66 2.21 17.79 5.01
N ARG A 67 1.63 18.98 4.90
CA ARG A 67 0.88 19.65 5.98
C ARG A 67 -0.38 18.90 6.43
N ASP A 68 -0.96 18.09 5.56
CA ASP A 68 -2.24 17.41 5.77
C ASP A 68 -2.03 15.95 6.23
N VAL A 69 -0.80 15.43 6.19
CA VAL A 69 -0.47 14.02 6.53
C VAL A 69 -1.01 13.61 7.90
N SER A 70 -0.85 14.46 8.92
CA SER A 70 -1.35 14.16 10.27
C SER A 70 -2.85 13.90 10.29
N PHE A 71 -3.63 14.70 9.56
CA PHE A 71 -5.09 14.53 9.48
C PHE A 71 -5.47 13.20 8.81
N TYR A 72 -4.74 12.80 7.76
CA TYR A 72 -5.00 11.55 7.05
C TYR A 72 -4.54 10.30 7.83
N ILE A 73 -3.51 10.42 8.68
CA ILE A 73 -3.16 9.35 9.62
C ILE A 73 -4.35 9.07 10.55
N ASP A 74 -4.99 10.11 11.07
CA ASP A 74 -6.16 9.94 11.94
C ASP A 74 -7.34 9.31 11.19
N LYS A 75 -7.54 9.66 9.91
CA LYS A 75 -8.54 9.00 9.05
C LYS A 75 -8.28 7.51 8.88
N VAL A 76 -7.04 7.11 8.62
CA VAL A 76 -6.67 5.68 8.56
C VAL A 76 -6.90 5.01 9.91
N LYS A 77 -6.55 5.67 11.03
CA LYS A 77 -6.82 5.16 12.39
C LYS A 77 -8.32 4.99 12.68
N GLU A 78 -9.17 5.90 12.21
CA GLU A 78 -10.62 5.77 12.29
C GLU A 78 -11.13 4.53 11.55
N SER A 79 -10.51 4.16 10.41
CA SER A 79 -10.88 2.96 9.65
C SER A 79 -10.68 1.67 10.47
N TYR A 80 -9.60 1.57 11.25
CA TYR A 80 -9.37 0.44 12.16
C TYR A 80 -10.43 0.32 13.26
N LYS A 81 -10.86 1.45 13.83
CA LYS A 81 -11.90 1.46 14.89
C LYS A 81 -13.24 0.92 14.39
N LYS A 82 -13.61 1.22 13.14
CA LYS A 82 -14.85 0.70 12.53
C LYS A 82 -14.87 -0.83 12.44
N LEU A 83 -13.70 -1.45 12.37
CA LEU A 83 -13.53 -2.90 12.27
C LEU A 83 -13.23 -3.57 13.62
N ASN A 84 -13.45 -2.86 14.74
CA ASN A 84 -13.17 -3.34 16.11
C ASN A 84 -11.73 -3.81 16.33
N ILE A 85 -10.78 -3.29 15.55
CA ILE A 85 -9.36 -3.60 15.70
C ILE A 85 -8.77 -2.71 16.80
N THR A 86 -8.14 -3.33 17.79
CA THR A 86 -7.54 -2.64 18.93
C THR A 86 -6.20 -1.99 18.59
N ASN A 87 -5.85 -0.96 19.38
CA ASN A 87 -4.77 0.00 19.12
C ASN A 87 -3.39 -0.62 18.84
N THR A 88 -3.11 -1.84 19.32
CA THR A 88 -1.81 -2.52 19.11
C THR A 88 -1.56 -2.97 17.68
N ALA A 89 -2.58 -3.05 16.82
CA ALA A 89 -2.45 -3.49 15.42
C ALA A 89 -2.62 -2.36 14.40
N SER A 90 -2.89 -1.13 14.84
CA SER A 90 -3.24 0.02 13.99
C SER A 90 -1.99 0.81 13.57
N LYS A 91 -1.13 0.20 12.76
CA LYS A 91 0.05 0.88 12.21
C LYS A 91 -0.31 1.59 10.90
N VAL A 92 0.24 2.78 10.68
CA VAL A 92 0.04 3.56 9.44
C VAL A 92 1.38 3.78 8.76
N ILE A 93 1.48 3.44 7.49
CA ILE A 93 2.65 3.75 6.65
C ILE A 93 2.43 5.15 6.07
N VAL A 94 3.42 6.02 6.24
CA VAL A 94 3.53 7.28 5.50
C VAL A 94 4.72 7.13 4.56
N GLN A 95 4.47 7.14 3.26
CA GLN A 95 5.47 6.89 2.22
C GLN A 95 5.49 8.05 1.23
N GLU A 96 6.67 8.39 0.70
CA GLU A 96 6.80 9.33 -0.42
C GLU A 96 5.91 8.93 -1.60
N MET A 97 5.23 9.92 -2.19
CA MET A 97 4.34 9.67 -3.31
C MET A 97 5.13 9.58 -4.62
N ILE A 98 5.02 8.46 -5.33
CA ILE A 98 5.51 8.35 -6.71
C ILE A 98 4.41 8.82 -7.66
N GLN A 99 4.73 9.81 -8.51
CA GLN A 99 3.92 10.16 -9.68
C GLN A 99 4.28 9.23 -10.83
N SER A 100 3.63 8.07 -10.89
CA SER A 100 3.95 7.04 -11.88
C SER A 100 3.23 7.27 -13.21
N ASP A 101 3.96 7.18 -14.32
CA ASP A 101 3.36 7.10 -15.66
C ASP A 101 2.64 5.76 -15.88
N TYR A 102 3.16 4.70 -15.27
CA TYR A 102 2.58 3.36 -15.27
C TYR A 102 2.67 2.72 -13.90
N SER A 103 1.68 1.92 -13.56
CA SER A 103 1.64 1.13 -12.34
C SER A 103 1.12 -0.28 -12.63
N GLY A 104 1.15 -1.17 -11.64
CA GLY A 104 0.70 -2.54 -11.86
C GLY A 104 0.74 -3.44 -10.64
N VAL A 105 0.30 -4.67 -10.83
CA VAL A 105 0.36 -5.78 -9.88
C VAL A 105 1.03 -6.96 -10.57
N ILE A 106 1.92 -7.63 -9.84
CA ILE A 106 2.59 -8.85 -10.28
C ILE A 106 2.16 -10.01 -9.39
N PHE A 107 1.77 -11.11 -10.04
CA PHE A 107 1.51 -12.40 -9.42
C PHE A 107 2.60 -13.37 -9.88
N THR A 108 3.43 -13.84 -8.96
CA THR A 108 4.50 -14.80 -9.26
C THR A 108 4.00 -16.22 -9.49
N ALA A 109 2.72 -16.47 -9.22
CA ALA A 109 1.97 -17.66 -9.60
C ALA A 109 0.61 -17.22 -10.11
N ASN A 110 0.11 -17.82 -11.18
CA ASN A 110 -1.15 -17.40 -11.80
C ASN A 110 -2.31 -17.63 -10.80
N PRO A 111 -3.10 -16.59 -10.47
CA PRO A 111 -4.20 -16.70 -9.52
C PRO A 111 -5.32 -17.66 -9.97
N THR A 112 -5.31 -18.09 -11.25
CA THR A 112 -6.22 -19.14 -11.76
C THR A 112 -5.77 -20.57 -11.44
N GLY A 113 -4.58 -20.76 -10.86
CA GLY A 113 -4.06 -22.06 -10.40
C GLY A 113 -2.84 -22.59 -11.14
N ILE A 114 -2.30 -21.88 -12.13
CA ILE A 114 -1.10 -22.28 -12.87
C ILE A 114 0.15 -21.74 -12.14
N LEU A 115 0.80 -22.60 -11.36
CA LEU A 115 1.90 -22.20 -10.47
C LEU A 115 3.20 -21.84 -11.19
N ASN A 116 3.35 -22.24 -12.44
CA ASN A 116 4.56 -22.01 -13.23
C ASN A 116 4.44 -20.79 -14.16
N GLU A 117 3.40 -19.98 -13.97
CA GLU A 117 3.11 -18.84 -14.81
C GLU A 117 3.07 -17.58 -13.97
N MET A 118 3.80 -16.57 -14.41
CA MET A 118 3.78 -15.23 -13.83
C MET A 118 2.80 -14.36 -14.62
N VAL A 119 1.96 -13.63 -13.88
CA VAL A 119 0.98 -12.70 -14.46
C VAL A 119 1.30 -11.29 -14.01
N ILE A 120 1.47 -10.37 -14.96
CA ILE A 120 1.65 -8.95 -14.69
C ILE A 120 0.45 -8.21 -15.28
N VAL A 121 -0.22 -7.40 -14.44
CA VAL A 121 -1.25 -6.45 -14.86
C VAL A 121 -0.66 -5.05 -14.71
N ALA A 122 -0.56 -4.31 -15.81
CA ALA A 122 -0.07 -2.93 -15.81
C ALA A 122 -1.06 -1.99 -16.51
N GLY A 123 -1.06 -0.72 -16.09
CA GLY A 123 -1.95 0.30 -16.64
C GLY A 123 -1.36 1.70 -16.46
N GLU A 124 -1.92 2.67 -17.17
CA GLU A 124 -1.48 4.07 -17.14
C GLU A 124 -1.88 4.79 -15.85
N GLY A 125 -0.96 5.62 -15.36
CA GLY A 125 -1.14 6.46 -14.18
C GLY A 125 -0.89 5.74 -12.85
N LEU A 126 -1.54 6.24 -11.80
CA LEU A 126 -1.36 5.78 -10.42
C LEU A 126 -2.03 4.42 -10.17
N GLY A 127 -1.42 3.62 -9.29
CA GLY A 127 -1.85 2.24 -8.99
C GLY A 127 -3.28 2.08 -8.52
N CYS A 128 -3.92 3.14 -7.99
CA CYS A 128 -5.33 3.11 -7.60
C CYS A 128 -6.25 2.76 -8.77
N ASN A 129 -5.92 3.16 -10.00
CA ASN A 129 -6.76 2.91 -11.17
C ASN A 129 -6.82 1.42 -11.54
N ILE A 130 -5.76 0.68 -11.22
CA ILE A 130 -5.61 -0.75 -11.54
C ILE A 130 -6.24 -1.61 -10.45
N VAL A 131 -6.01 -1.26 -9.18
CA VAL A 131 -6.52 -2.03 -8.04
C VAL A 131 -8.04 -1.85 -7.87
N GLU A 132 -8.58 -0.68 -8.23
CA GLU A 132 -10.03 -0.41 -8.18
C GLU A 132 -10.77 -0.77 -9.49
N ASP A 133 -10.07 -1.38 -10.46
CA ASP A 133 -10.60 -1.83 -11.75
C ASP A 133 -11.34 -0.74 -12.55
N LYS A 134 -10.93 0.53 -12.38
CA LYS A 134 -11.65 1.68 -12.92
C LYS A 134 -11.46 1.90 -14.42
N ASN A 135 -10.46 1.28 -15.05
CA ASN A 135 -10.14 1.44 -16.47
C ASN A 135 -9.65 0.14 -17.13
N PHE A 136 -10.55 -0.81 -17.37
CA PHE A 136 -10.19 -2.08 -18.04
C PHE A 136 -9.66 -1.92 -19.47
N HIS A 137 -9.95 -0.79 -20.13
CA HIS A 137 -9.66 -0.59 -21.56
C HIS A 137 -8.18 -0.38 -21.92
N ASN A 138 -7.32 -0.01 -20.95
CA ASN A 138 -5.89 0.26 -21.18
C ASN A 138 -4.94 -0.65 -20.37
N ASN A 139 -5.46 -1.73 -19.78
CA ASN A 139 -4.62 -2.63 -18.99
C ASN A 139 -3.89 -3.63 -19.90
N LEU A 140 -2.57 -3.71 -19.75
CA LEU A 140 -1.73 -4.71 -20.38
C LEU A 140 -1.63 -5.94 -19.46
N LEU A 141 -2.07 -7.09 -19.95
CA LEU A 141 -1.86 -8.39 -19.30
C LEU A 141 -0.68 -9.09 -19.98
N LEU A 142 0.37 -9.36 -19.21
CA LEU A 142 1.50 -10.17 -19.65
C LEU A 142 1.48 -11.50 -18.91
N GLN A 143 1.54 -12.59 -19.66
CA GLN A 143 1.67 -13.96 -19.16
C GLN A 143 3.02 -14.51 -19.61
N CYS A 144 3.88 -14.83 -18.64
CA CYS A 144 5.20 -15.39 -18.89
C CYS A 144 5.24 -16.82 -18.32
N GLY A 145 5.62 -17.79 -19.17
CA GLY A 145 5.82 -19.19 -18.82
C GLY A 145 7.23 -19.67 -19.07
#